data_AF-A0A7W7SZI9-F1
#
_entry.id   AF-A0A7W7SZI9-F1
#
_cell.length_a   1.000
_cell.length_b   1.000
_cell.length_c   1.000
_cell.angle_alpha   90.00
_cell.angle_beta   90.00
_cell.angle_gamma   90.00
#
_symmetry.space_group_name_H-M   'P 1'
#
loop_
_entity.id
_entity.type
_entity.pdbx_description
1 polymer ?
#
loop_
_entity_poly.entity_id
_entity_poly.type
_entity_poly.pdbx_seq_one_letter_code
_entity_poly.pdbx_strand_id
1 'polypeptide(L)'
;MACVDSLLHRPDSALARHLGLDWSAHEENTARLYEVLHYGLQLTWADRTVDPDDPEVRRRRMQDERNGVRPPKAPILPPVAVRPAAAAERARESYLAELAAWTAPVASERVMVDSDEFDRILGLDSE
;
A
#
# COMPACT_ATOMS: atom_id res chain seq x y z
N MET A 1 2.16 16.82 -41.62
CA MET A 1 3.29 16.06 -41.02
C MET A 1 3.58 16.65 -39.67
N ALA A 2 3.09 16.02 -38.60
CA ALA A 2 3.34 16.47 -37.23
C ALA A 2 4.77 16.11 -36.84
N CYS A 3 5.52 17.09 -36.34
CA CYS A 3 6.91 16.95 -35.93
C CYS A 3 7.00 16.04 -34.69
N VAL A 4 7.86 15.03 -34.74
CA VAL A 4 8.08 14.00 -33.71
C VAL A 4 9.03 14.50 -32.60
N ASP A 5 9.20 15.83 -32.47
CA ASP A 5 10.11 16.43 -31.48
C ASP A 5 9.55 16.42 -30.04
N SER A 6 8.30 16.01 -29.82
CA SER A 6 7.70 16.01 -28.47
C SER A 6 7.96 14.75 -27.64
N LEU A 7 8.77 13.80 -28.13
CA LEU A 7 9.01 12.51 -27.45
C LEU A 7 10.33 12.44 -26.67
N LEU A 8 11.15 13.48 -26.72
CA LEU A 8 12.39 13.56 -25.95
C LEU A 8 12.19 14.47 -24.73
N HIS A 9 11.48 13.95 -23.73
CA HIS A 9 11.44 14.57 -22.40
C HIS A 9 12.87 14.61 -21.84
N ARG A 10 13.37 15.81 -21.53
CA ARG A 10 14.74 15.99 -21.03
C ARG A 10 14.95 15.18 -19.74
N PRO A 11 16.06 14.42 -19.63
CA PRO A 11 16.35 13.63 -18.45
C PRO A 11 16.93 14.52 -17.36
N ASP A 12 16.22 14.68 -16.23
CA ASP A 12 16.66 15.46 -15.07
C ASP A 12 17.49 14.61 -14.07
N SER A 13 18.45 13.88 -14.65
CA SER A 13 19.37 13.00 -13.93
C SER A 13 20.19 13.75 -12.86
N ALA A 14 20.93 13.07 -11.96
CA ALA A 14 21.71 13.74 -10.91
C ALA A 14 22.76 14.78 -11.42
N LEU A 15 23.16 14.72 -12.70
CA LEU A 15 23.94 15.75 -13.40
C LEU A 15 23.14 17.04 -13.61
N ALA A 16 21.85 16.88 -13.87
CA ALA A 16 20.91 17.93 -14.09
C ALA A 16 20.67 18.74 -12.80
N ARG A 17 20.52 18.09 -11.64
CA ARG A 17 20.46 18.77 -10.33
C ARG A 17 21.76 19.46 -9.91
N HIS A 18 22.93 18.96 -10.30
CA HIS A 18 24.20 19.67 -10.07
C HIS A 18 24.35 20.90 -11.00
N LEU A 19 23.62 20.94 -12.11
CA LEU A 19 23.46 22.07 -13.04
C LEU A 19 22.23 22.96 -12.74
N GLY A 20 21.43 22.64 -11.71
CA GLY A 20 20.22 23.39 -11.33
C GLY A 20 18.93 23.00 -12.08
N LEU A 21 18.73 21.72 -12.41
CA LEU A 21 17.53 21.22 -13.07
C LEU A 21 16.60 20.52 -12.07
N ASP A 22 15.30 20.73 -12.26
CA ASP A 22 14.20 20.49 -11.31
C ASP A 22 13.89 18.98 -11.15
N TRP A 23 13.31 18.53 -10.02
CA TRP A 23 12.84 17.13 -9.91
C TRP A 23 11.74 16.87 -10.95
N SER A 24 12.09 16.24 -12.07
CA SER A 24 11.17 16.07 -13.19
C SER A 24 10.33 14.81 -13.06
N ALA A 25 9.39 14.65 -13.98
CA ALA A 25 8.58 13.45 -14.09
C ALA A 25 9.44 12.19 -14.30
N HIS A 26 10.61 12.30 -14.94
CA HIS A 26 11.46 11.15 -15.19
C HIS A 26 12.07 10.59 -13.90
N GLU A 27 12.55 11.45 -13.00
CA GLU A 27 13.15 11.05 -11.73
C GLU A 27 12.09 10.49 -10.81
N GLU A 28 10.89 11.09 -10.79
CA GLU A 28 9.77 10.57 -10.03
C GLU A 28 9.32 9.19 -10.55
N ASN A 29 9.23 9.02 -11.88
CA ASN A 29 8.90 7.72 -12.47
C ASN A 29 9.98 6.67 -12.15
N THR A 30 11.25 7.05 -12.18
CA THR A 30 12.37 6.16 -11.84
C THR A 30 12.34 5.77 -10.36
N ALA A 31 12.04 6.73 -9.48
CA ALA A 31 11.88 6.50 -8.05
C ALA A 31 10.74 5.51 -7.76
N ARG A 32 9.58 5.69 -8.42
CA ARG A 32 8.44 4.78 -8.31
C ARG A 32 8.74 3.39 -8.85
N LEU A 33 9.44 3.30 -9.98
CA LEU A 33 9.87 2.01 -10.53
C LEU A 33 10.77 1.27 -9.55
N TYR A 34 11.74 1.97 -8.95
CA TYR A 34 12.60 1.38 -7.92
C TYR A 34 11.80 0.86 -6.72
N GLU A 35 10.77 1.59 -6.28
CA GLU A 35 9.92 1.19 -5.15
C GLU A 35 9.10 -0.07 -5.44
N VAL A 36 8.54 -0.16 -6.65
CA VAL A 36 7.85 -1.38 -7.11
C VAL A 36 8.82 -2.57 -7.12
N LEU A 37 10.02 -2.40 -7.67
CA LEU A 37 11.03 -3.46 -7.74
C LEU A 37 11.51 -3.88 -6.35
N HIS A 38 11.76 -2.91 -5.46
CA HIS A 38 12.18 -3.16 -4.09
C HIS A 38 11.12 -3.95 -3.32
N TYR A 39 9.85 -3.54 -3.42
CA TYR A 39 8.74 -4.24 -2.79
C TYR A 39 8.56 -5.66 -3.36
N GLY A 40 8.62 -5.82 -4.67
CA GLY A 40 8.54 -7.13 -5.32
C GLY A 40 9.66 -8.07 -4.89
N LEU A 41 10.88 -7.54 -4.72
CA LEU A 41 12.02 -8.31 -4.20
C LEU A 41 11.79 -8.73 -2.75
N GLN A 42 11.32 -7.83 -1.88
CA GLN A 42 11.01 -8.16 -0.48
C GLN A 42 9.94 -9.26 -0.38
N LEU A 43 8.88 -9.16 -1.17
CA LEU A 43 7.83 -10.18 -1.21
C LEU A 43 8.38 -11.53 -1.66
N THR A 44 9.15 -11.55 -2.75
CA THR A 44 9.77 -12.76 -3.28
C THR A 44 10.75 -13.39 -2.28
N TRP A 45 11.50 -12.55 -1.56
CA TRP A 45 12.41 -13.03 -0.52
C TRP A 45 11.64 -13.63 0.64
N ALA A 46 10.60 -12.94 1.14
CA ALA A 46 9.76 -13.43 2.21
C ALA A 46 9.11 -14.77 1.88
N ASP A 47 8.56 -14.93 0.67
CA ASP A 47 7.95 -16.18 0.21
C ASP A 47 8.93 -17.37 0.24
N ARG A 48 10.22 -17.11 -0.01
CA ARG A 48 11.27 -18.15 0.00
C ARG A 48 11.84 -18.45 1.38
N THR A 49 11.79 -17.49 2.30
CA THR A 49 12.43 -17.63 3.63
C THR A 49 11.47 -17.87 4.76
N VAL A 50 10.19 -17.48 4.61
CA VAL A 50 9.17 -17.70 5.64
C VAL A 50 8.70 -19.14 5.54
N ASP A 51 8.90 -19.89 6.62
CA ASP A 51 8.35 -21.23 6.75
C ASP A 51 6.81 -21.12 6.87
N PRO A 52 6.03 -21.70 5.93
CA PRO A 52 4.57 -21.65 6.00
C PRO A 52 3.98 -22.39 7.21
N ASP A 53 4.74 -23.34 7.79
CA ASP A 53 4.31 -24.15 8.92
C ASP A 53 4.74 -23.56 10.27
N ASP A 54 5.42 -22.41 10.27
CA ASP A 54 5.83 -21.72 11.50
C ASP A 54 4.58 -21.40 12.38
N PRO A 55 4.54 -21.87 13.65
CA PRO A 55 3.41 -21.63 14.53
C PRO A 55 3.15 -20.14 14.82
N GLU A 56 4.14 -19.26 14.71
CA GLU A 56 3.96 -17.81 14.87
C GLU A 56 3.21 -17.20 13.67
N VAL A 57 3.61 -17.58 12.44
CA VAL A 57 2.97 -17.10 11.20
C VAL A 57 1.51 -17.54 11.15
N ARG A 58 1.23 -18.79 11.54
CA ARG A 58 -0.14 -19.31 11.63
C ARG A 58 -0.97 -18.57 12.68
N ARG A 59 -0.42 -18.31 13.87
CA ARG A 59 -1.10 -17.55 14.93
C ARG A 59 -1.48 -16.15 14.47
N ARG A 60 -0.56 -15.46 13.79
CA ARG A 60 -0.80 -14.13 13.25
C ARG A 60 -1.90 -14.12 12.19
N ARG A 61 -1.86 -15.05 11.22
CA ARG A 61 -2.92 -15.18 10.19
C ARG A 61 -4.30 -15.42 10.82
N MET A 62 -4.39 -16.34 11.78
CA MET A 62 -5.65 -16.60 12.49
C MET A 62 -6.14 -15.36 13.27
N GLN A 63 -5.23 -14.58 13.85
CA GLN A 63 -5.58 -13.34 14.53
C GLN A 63 -6.07 -12.27 13.55
N ASP A 64 -5.41 -12.12 12.41
CA ASP A 64 -5.82 -11.18 11.35
C ASP A 64 -7.19 -11.56 10.77
N GLU A 65 -7.43 -12.85 10.51
CA GLU A 65 -8.73 -13.38 10.08
C GLU A 65 -9.84 -13.10 11.10
N ARG A 66 -9.56 -13.34 12.40
CA ARG A 66 -10.51 -13.02 13.49
C ARG A 66 -10.81 -11.53 13.59
N ASN A 67 -9.82 -10.69 13.34
CA ASN A 67 -9.97 -9.23 13.34
C ASN A 67 -10.58 -8.71 12.03
N GLY A 68 -10.89 -9.59 11.07
CA GLY A 68 -11.42 -9.21 9.75
C GLY A 68 -10.44 -8.41 8.91
N VAL A 69 -9.14 -8.44 9.24
CA VAL A 69 -8.10 -7.71 8.52
C VAL A 69 -7.85 -8.43 7.20
N ARG A 70 -8.28 -7.79 6.11
CA ARG A 70 -8.01 -8.26 4.76
C ARG A 70 -6.84 -7.47 4.18
N PRO A 71 -5.91 -8.13 3.45
CA PRO A 71 -4.87 -7.40 2.75
C PRO A 71 -5.49 -6.44 1.72
N PRO A 72 -4.84 -5.29 1.46
CA PRO A 72 -5.32 -4.33 0.49
C PRO A 72 -5.32 -4.94 -0.92
N LYS A 73 -6.26 -4.50 -1.78
CA LYS A 73 -6.38 -5.01 -3.16
C LYS A 73 -5.17 -4.66 -4.03
N ALA A 74 -4.53 -3.54 -3.73
CA ALA A 74 -3.30 -3.08 -4.37
C ALA A 74 -2.22 -2.94 -3.29
N PRO A 75 -0.95 -3.22 -3.62
CA PRO A 75 0.14 -3.04 -2.67
C PRO A 75 0.34 -1.56 -2.36
N ILE A 76 0.44 -1.23 -1.07
CA ILE A 76 0.81 0.11 -0.61
C ILE A 76 2.34 0.18 -0.59
N LEU A 77 2.92 0.97 -1.49
CA LEU A 77 4.36 0.98 -1.73
C LEU A 77 5.06 2.01 -0.83
N PRO A 78 6.05 1.60 -0.02
CA PRO A 78 6.80 2.54 0.81
C PRO A 78 7.75 3.39 -0.06
N PRO A 79 7.85 4.72 0.19
CA PRO A 79 8.67 5.60 -0.61
C PRO A 79 10.16 5.51 -0.24
N VAL A 80 10.82 4.41 -0.63
CA VAL A 80 12.21 4.10 -0.27
C VAL A 80 13.25 4.78 -1.17
N ALA A 81 12.85 5.31 -2.33
CA ALA A 81 13.78 5.96 -3.25
C ALA A 81 14.25 7.32 -2.72
N VAL A 82 15.51 7.66 -3.02
CA VAL A 82 16.11 8.94 -2.66
C VAL A 82 15.50 10.08 -3.50
N ARG A 83 15.01 11.12 -2.82
CA ARG A 83 14.39 12.31 -3.42
C ARG A 83 14.90 13.59 -2.76
N PRO A 84 14.78 14.77 -3.42
CA PRO A 84 14.88 16.06 -2.76
C PRO A 84 13.89 16.18 -1.61
N ALA A 85 14.25 16.92 -0.56
CA ALA A 85 13.49 16.98 0.69
C ALA A 85 11.97 17.25 0.49
N ALA A 86 11.62 18.24 -0.34
CA ALA A 86 10.22 18.57 -0.60
C ALA A 86 9.45 17.47 -1.36
N ALA A 87 10.13 16.70 -2.22
CA ALA A 87 9.50 15.57 -2.91
C ALA A 87 9.42 14.33 -2.01
N ALA A 88 10.45 14.09 -1.20
CA ALA A 88 10.46 13.03 -0.20
C ALA A 88 9.32 13.19 0.80
N GLU A 89 9.11 14.41 1.30
CA GLU A 89 8.06 14.67 2.29
C GLU A 89 6.67 14.46 1.71
N ARG A 90 6.40 14.97 0.50
CA ARG A 90 5.12 14.71 -0.19
C ARG A 90 4.86 13.23 -0.42
N ALA A 91 5.89 12.47 -0.82
CA ALA A 91 5.76 11.03 -1.01
C ALA A 91 5.46 10.30 0.31
N ARG A 92 6.12 10.73 1.40
CA ARG A 92 5.89 10.20 2.76
C ARG A 92 4.46 10.49 3.25
N GLU A 93 3.99 11.72 3.08
CA GLU A 93 2.63 12.12 3.44
C GLU A 93 1.59 11.31 2.66
N SER A 94 1.77 11.14 1.34
CA SER A 94 0.88 10.33 0.50
C SER A 94 0.84 8.87 0.96
N TYR A 95 2.00 8.28 1.27
CA TYR A 95 2.09 6.91 1.77
C TYR A 95 1.36 6.74 3.11
N LEU A 96 1.57 7.67 4.05
CA LEU A 96 0.91 7.63 5.35
C LEU A 96 -0.61 7.81 5.23
N ALA A 97 -1.08 8.66 4.33
CA ALA A 97 -2.50 8.84 4.06
C ALA A 97 -3.14 7.56 3.49
N GLU A 98 -2.47 6.90 2.54
CA GLU A 98 -2.92 5.62 1.98
C GLU A 98 -2.94 4.52 3.04
N LEU A 99 -1.90 4.43 3.85
CA LEU A 99 -1.83 3.47 4.96
C LEU A 99 -2.96 3.71 5.97
N ALA A 100 -3.19 4.97 6.36
CA ALA A 100 -4.24 5.34 7.30
C ALA A 100 -5.64 4.95 6.79
N ALA A 101 -5.91 5.11 5.49
CA ALA A 101 -7.17 4.72 4.87
C ALA A 101 -7.45 3.21 4.99
N TRP A 102 -6.42 2.38 5.01
CA TRP A 102 -6.54 0.92 5.17
C TRP A 102 -6.50 0.45 6.61
N THR A 103 -5.75 1.12 7.49
CA THR A 103 -5.66 0.76 8.91
C THR A 103 -6.80 1.33 9.74
N ALA A 104 -7.57 2.27 9.22
CA ALA A 104 -8.76 2.78 9.90
C ALA A 104 -9.70 1.59 10.19
N PRO A 105 -10.08 1.34 11.45
CA PRO A 105 -11.02 0.28 11.76
C PRO A 105 -12.29 0.57 10.97
N VAL A 106 -12.75 -0.39 10.17
CA VAL A 106 -14.10 -0.34 9.62
C VAL A 106 -14.99 -0.22 10.85
N ALA A 107 -15.62 0.94 11.03
CA ALA A 107 -16.59 1.12 12.08
C ALA A 107 -17.70 0.12 11.78
N SER A 108 -17.64 -1.06 12.40
CA SER A 108 -18.78 -1.94 12.45
C SER A 108 -19.81 -1.14 13.24
N GLU A 109 -20.82 -0.62 12.55
CA GLU A 109 -22.01 -0.13 13.20
C GLU A 109 -22.49 -1.29 14.07
N ARG A 110 -22.30 -1.16 15.38
CA ARG A 110 -22.88 -2.12 16.32
C ARG A 110 -24.37 -1.86 16.27
N VAL A 111 -25.06 -2.58 15.39
CA VAL A 111 -26.50 -2.60 15.38
C VAL A 111 -26.91 -3.33 16.64
N MET A 112 -27.46 -2.57 17.60
CA MET A 112 -28.11 -3.15 18.76
C MET A 112 -29.44 -3.71 18.28
N VAL A 113 -29.51 -5.02 18.13
CA VAL A 113 -30.72 -5.74 17.77
C VAL A 113 -31.39 -6.19 19.06
N ASP A 114 -32.72 -6.12 19.14
CA ASP A 114 -33.48 -6.67 20.26
C ASP A 114 -33.39 -8.21 20.27
N SER A 115 -33.57 -8.84 21.43
CA SER A 115 -33.42 -10.30 21.59
C SER A 115 -34.31 -11.07 20.62
N ASP A 116 -35.57 -10.64 20.48
CA ASP A 116 -36.57 -11.28 19.62
C ASP A 116 -36.26 -11.11 18.12
N GLU A 117 -35.53 -10.05 17.75
CA GLU A 117 -35.07 -9.85 16.38
C GLU A 117 -33.78 -10.63 16.11
N PHE A 118 -32.92 -10.79 17.12
CA PHE A 118 -31.73 -11.62 17.06
C PHE A 118 -32.06 -13.11 16.91
N ASP A 119 -33.04 -13.61 17.69
CA ASP A 119 -33.50 -15.00 17.62
C ASP A 119 -34.16 -15.32 16.26
N ARG A 120 -34.90 -14.36 15.69
CA ARG A 120 -35.41 -14.41 14.31
C ARG A 120 -34.31 -14.55 13.26
N ILE A 121 -33.27 -13.73 13.36
CA ILE A 121 -32.13 -13.76 12.43
C ILE A 121 -31.40 -15.11 12.48
N LEU A 122 -31.32 -15.72 13.67
CA LEU A 122 -30.70 -17.03 13.87
C LEU A 122 -31.62 -18.21 13.57
N GLY A 123 -32.91 -17.96 13.29
CA GLY A 123 -33.91 -19.01 13.07
C GLY A 123 -34.15 -19.87 14.31
N LEU A 124 -33.97 -19.28 15.51
CA LEU A 124 -34.15 -19.94 16.81
C LEU A 124 -35.57 -19.79 17.36
N ASP A 125 -36.42 -19.02 16.66
CA ASP A 125 -37.86 -18.93 16.92
C ASP A 125 -38.45 -20.34 16.92
N SER A 126 -38.64 -20.84 18.14
CA SER A 126 -39.40 -22.05 18.40
C SER A 126 -40.86 -21.61 18.51
N GLU A 127 -41.74 -22.15 17.65
CA GLU A 127 -43.19 -22.03 17.81
C GLU A 127 -43.66 -22.40 19.23
#